data_AF-A0A3C0FIZ3-F1
#
_entry.id   AF-A0A3C0FIZ3-F1
#
_cell.length_a   1.000
_cell.length_b   1.000
_cell.length_c   1.000
_cell.angle_alpha   90.00
_cell.angle_beta   90.00
_cell.angle_gamma   90.00
#
_symmetry.space_group_name_H-M   'P 1'
#
loop_
_entity.id
_entity.type
_entity.pdbx_description
1 polymer ?
#
loop_
_entity_poly.entity_id
_entity_poly.type
_entity_poly.pdbx_seq_one_letter_code
_entity_poly.pdbx_strand_id
1 'polypeptide(L)'
;MSNDPTLPPEITADLELTDDELNTRIDSSERWRQHIASGAWTFANDGIKSLIYLNGGTVVALPALKGLSDSPNFSELWLTVFLFLLGLISATVAQFLAYFAMSSGAYIHLHGGRYWKTIKELKRSNSQAATAQNYKQLQFNRERMTAIQEVTTLSFAAISLICFIIGGFTGVASFYPS
;
A
#
# COMPACT_ATOMS: atom_id res chain seq x y z
N MET A 1 25.16 -41.39 -11.69
CA MET A 1 24.86 -40.67 -10.43
C MET A 1 23.49 -40.04 -10.60
N SER A 2 22.47 -40.69 -10.04
CA SER A 2 21.10 -40.17 -10.00
C SER A 2 21.06 -39.09 -8.92
N ASN A 3 21.32 -37.83 -9.30
CA ASN A 3 20.89 -36.71 -8.49
C ASN A 3 19.37 -36.66 -8.66
N ASP A 4 18.66 -37.49 -7.90
CA ASP A 4 17.24 -37.32 -7.70
C ASP A 4 17.13 -36.07 -6.79
N PRO A 5 16.75 -34.90 -7.33
CA PRO A 5 16.69 -33.70 -6.52
C PRO A 5 15.50 -33.92 -5.58
N THR A 6 15.80 -34.32 -4.35
CA THR A 6 14.79 -34.47 -3.32
C THR A 6 14.00 -33.17 -3.24
N LEU A 7 12.71 -33.27 -3.55
CA LEU A 7 11.82 -32.11 -3.55
C LEU A 7 11.86 -31.46 -2.16
N PRO A 8 11.86 -30.12 -2.08
CA PRO A 8 11.74 -29.42 -0.81
C PRO A 8 10.51 -29.97 -0.05
N PRO A 9 10.62 -30.21 1.28
CA PRO A 9 9.56 -30.87 2.06
C PRO A 9 8.22 -30.14 1.96
N GLU A 10 8.24 -28.83 1.76
CA GLU A 10 7.05 -28.01 1.56
C GLU A 10 6.34 -28.29 0.23
N ILE A 11 7.09 -28.52 -0.86
CA ILE A 11 6.52 -28.87 -2.17
C ILE A 11 5.96 -30.30 -2.12
N THR A 12 6.64 -31.19 -1.40
CA THR A 12 6.17 -32.56 -1.20
C THR A 12 4.84 -32.60 -0.46
N ALA A 13 4.66 -31.79 0.57
CA ALA A 13 3.39 -31.64 1.28
C ALA A 13 2.29 -31.05 0.37
N ASP A 14 2.62 -30.04 -0.45
CA ASP A 14 1.66 -29.42 -1.37
C ASP A 14 1.21 -30.37 -2.50
N LEU A 15 2.01 -31.40 -2.83
CA LEU A 15 1.65 -32.44 -3.81
C LEU A 15 0.63 -33.46 -3.28
N GLU A 16 0.48 -33.58 -1.97
CA GLU A 16 -0.53 -34.45 -1.34
C GLU A 16 -1.96 -33.92 -1.51
N LEU A 17 -2.11 -32.63 -1.84
CA LEU A 17 -3.39 -31.98 -2.08
C LEU A 17 -4.14 -32.63 -3.26
N THR A 18 -5.46 -32.76 -3.12
CA THR A 18 -6.35 -33.22 -4.18
C THR A 18 -6.48 -32.19 -5.31
N ASP A 19 -6.89 -32.64 -6.50
CA ASP A 19 -7.09 -31.73 -7.64
C ASP A 19 -8.16 -30.66 -7.34
N ASP A 20 -9.18 -30.99 -6.55
CA ASP A 20 -10.23 -30.05 -6.12
C ASP A 20 -9.70 -28.99 -5.13
N GLU A 21 -8.85 -29.39 -4.19
CA GLU A 21 -8.18 -28.45 -3.28
C GLU A 21 -7.24 -27.50 -4.04
N LEU A 22 -6.50 -28.03 -5.02
CA LEU A 22 -5.62 -27.22 -5.87
C LEU A 22 -6.43 -26.21 -6.71
N ASN A 23 -7.54 -26.64 -7.31
CA ASN A 23 -8.44 -25.73 -8.04
C ASN A 23 -8.98 -24.64 -7.12
N THR A 24 -9.39 -25.00 -5.90
CA THR A 24 -9.89 -24.05 -4.91
C THR A 24 -8.83 -23.01 -4.54
N ARG A 25 -7.56 -23.42 -4.38
CA ARG A 25 -6.45 -22.50 -4.09
C ARG A 25 -6.13 -21.56 -5.26
N ILE A 26 -6.20 -22.07 -6.50
CA ILE A 26 -6.02 -21.27 -7.72
C ILE A 26 -7.13 -20.22 -7.81
N ASP A 27 -8.38 -20.63 -7.66
CA ASP A 27 -9.55 -19.75 -7.74
C ASP A 27 -9.54 -18.71 -6.62
N SER A 28 -9.20 -19.11 -5.40
CA SER A 28 -9.05 -18.20 -4.27
C SER A 28 -7.97 -17.15 -4.56
N SER A 29 -6.80 -17.56 -5.06
CA SER A 29 -5.72 -16.64 -5.41
C SER A 29 -6.15 -15.63 -6.49
N GLU A 30 -6.89 -16.08 -7.49
CA GLU A 30 -7.41 -15.21 -8.55
C GLU A 30 -8.46 -14.23 -8.02
N ARG A 31 -9.39 -14.68 -7.17
CA ARG A 31 -10.37 -13.79 -6.51
C ARG A 31 -9.69 -12.74 -5.65
N TRP A 32 -8.71 -13.14 -4.84
CA TRP A 32 -7.92 -12.21 -4.03
C TRP A 32 -7.17 -11.19 -4.88
N ARG A 33 -6.54 -11.64 -5.97
CA ARG A 33 -5.88 -10.75 -6.94
C ARG A 33 -6.84 -9.71 -7.50
N GLN A 34 -8.02 -10.13 -7.96
CA GLN A 34 -9.03 -9.23 -8.52
C GLN A 34 -9.55 -8.25 -7.46
N HIS A 35 -9.85 -8.75 -6.26
CA HIS A 35 -10.32 -7.93 -5.16
C HIS A 35 -9.29 -6.85 -4.80
N ILE A 36 -8.02 -7.23 -4.58
CA ILE A 36 -6.95 -6.29 -4.23
C ILE A 36 -6.69 -5.29 -5.37
N ALA A 37 -6.68 -5.73 -6.63
CA ALA A 37 -6.49 -4.83 -7.77
C ALA A 37 -7.62 -3.79 -7.87
N SER A 38 -8.87 -4.22 -7.68
CA SER A 38 -10.03 -3.30 -7.65
C SER A 38 -9.98 -2.35 -6.43
N GLY A 39 -9.52 -2.85 -5.29
CA GLY A 39 -9.31 -2.07 -4.07
C GLY A 39 -8.24 -1.00 -4.26
N ALA A 40 -7.11 -1.34 -4.90
CA ALA A 40 -6.03 -0.39 -5.20
C ALA A 40 -6.51 0.79 -6.05
N TRP A 41 -7.32 0.50 -7.08
CA TRP A 41 -7.91 1.55 -7.93
C TRP A 41 -8.87 2.45 -7.16
N THR A 42 -9.77 1.85 -6.38
CA THR A 42 -10.73 2.59 -5.55
C THR A 42 -10.01 3.47 -4.54
N PHE A 43 -9.01 2.92 -3.86
CA PHE A 43 -8.18 3.63 -2.89
C PHE A 43 -7.42 4.80 -3.53
N ALA A 44 -6.83 4.61 -4.71
CA ALA A 44 -6.16 5.69 -5.42
C ALA A 44 -7.14 6.83 -5.78
N ASN A 45 -8.32 6.48 -6.31
CA ASN A 45 -9.34 7.44 -6.69
C ASN A 45 -9.86 8.24 -5.47
N ASP A 46 -10.20 7.55 -4.40
CA ASP A 46 -10.72 8.18 -3.19
C ASP A 46 -9.65 8.94 -2.41
N GLY A 47 -8.39 8.51 -2.51
CA GLY A 47 -7.23 9.25 -2.01
C GLY A 47 -7.03 10.58 -2.69
N ILE A 48 -7.08 10.60 -4.04
CA ILE A 48 -6.98 11.85 -4.82
C ILE A 48 -8.12 12.79 -4.44
N LYS A 49 -9.36 12.30 -4.34
CA LYS A 49 -10.50 13.11 -3.88
C LYS A 49 -10.27 13.66 -2.48
N SER A 50 -9.80 12.83 -1.55
CA SER A 50 -9.54 13.24 -0.16
C SER A 50 -8.44 14.30 -0.08
N LEU A 51 -7.36 14.16 -0.87
CA LEU A 51 -6.34 15.20 -1.00
C LEU A 51 -6.93 16.49 -1.56
N ILE A 52 -7.76 16.42 -2.60
CA ILE A 52 -8.40 17.62 -3.16
C ILE A 52 -9.31 18.29 -2.12
N TYR A 53 -10.13 17.53 -1.38
CA TYR A 53 -11.02 18.10 -0.36
C TYR A 53 -10.25 18.73 0.80
N LEU A 54 -9.24 18.04 1.31
CA LEU A 54 -8.45 18.52 2.44
C LEU A 54 -7.68 19.80 2.07
N ASN A 55 -7.03 19.82 0.90
CA ASN A 55 -6.22 20.96 0.47
C ASN A 55 -7.06 22.10 -0.08
N GLY A 56 -8.15 21.80 -0.79
CA GLY A 56 -9.12 22.80 -1.23
C GLY A 56 -9.71 23.56 -0.05
N GLY A 57 -10.04 22.86 1.04
CA GLY A 57 -10.49 23.48 2.29
C GLY A 57 -9.45 24.44 2.87
N THR A 58 -8.18 24.03 2.94
CA THR A 58 -7.09 24.87 3.47
C THR A 58 -6.84 26.12 2.60
N VAL A 59 -6.87 25.97 1.28
CA VAL A 59 -6.67 27.09 0.34
C VAL A 59 -7.79 28.13 0.45
N VAL A 60 -9.02 27.71 0.79
CA VAL A 60 -10.15 28.63 1.02
C VAL A 60 -10.11 29.22 2.43
N ALA A 61 -9.68 28.44 3.44
CA ALA A 61 -9.65 28.87 4.83
C ALA A 61 -8.62 29.98 5.11
N LEU A 62 -7.42 29.90 4.52
CA LEU A 62 -6.35 30.87 4.78
C LEU A 62 -6.71 32.31 4.34
N PRO A 63 -7.25 32.55 3.13
CA PRO A 63 -7.75 33.88 2.74
C PRO A 63 -8.95 34.35 3.57
N ALA A 64 -9.86 33.44 3.93
CA ALA A 64 -11.02 33.78 4.76
C ALA A 64 -10.58 34.26 6.15
N LEU A 65 -9.61 33.58 6.77
CA LEU A 65 -9.03 34.00 8.05
C LEU A 65 -8.26 35.32 7.94
N LYS A 66 -7.55 35.55 6.82
CA LYS A 66 -6.92 36.85 6.55
C LYS A 66 -7.94 37.99 6.45
N GLY A 67 -9.13 37.74 5.90
CA GLY A 67 -10.20 38.75 5.84
C GLY A 67 -10.84 39.08 7.19
N LEU A 68 -10.63 38.25 8.22
CA LEU A 68 -11.21 38.41 9.55
C LEU A 68 -10.25 39.05 10.57
N SER A 69 -8.96 39.22 10.24
CA SER A 69 -7.93 39.71 11.15
C SER A 69 -7.25 40.96 10.61
N ASP A 70 -7.27 42.04 11.38
CA ASP A 70 -6.73 43.34 10.97
C ASP A 70 -5.18 43.41 10.98
N SER A 71 -4.50 42.49 11.69
CA SER A 71 -3.03 42.44 11.76
C SER A 71 -2.49 41.03 12.05
N PRO A 72 -2.43 40.13 11.05
CA PRO A 72 -1.93 38.78 11.25
C PRO A 72 -0.43 38.73 11.56
N ASN A 73 -0.01 37.80 12.43
CA ASN A 73 1.41 37.55 12.67
C ASN A 73 2.01 36.73 11.52
N PHE A 74 2.68 37.42 10.59
CA PHE A 74 3.26 36.81 9.39
C PHE A 74 4.30 35.71 9.68
N SER A 75 4.99 35.76 10.83
CA SER A 75 6.01 34.75 11.18
C SER A 75 5.38 33.39 11.49
N GLU A 76 4.26 33.38 12.23
CA GLU A 76 3.49 32.18 12.57
C GLU A 76 2.66 31.67 11.38
N LEU A 77 2.21 32.60 10.53
CA LEU A 77 1.54 32.25 9.27
C LEU A 77 2.47 31.48 8.33
N TRP A 78 3.75 31.86 8.24
CA TRP A 78 4.73 31.15 7.42
C TRP A 78 4.97 29.73 7.92
N LEU A 79 5.13 29.54 9.24
CA LEU A 79 5.26 28.22 9.85
C LEU A 79 4.03 27.35 9.56
N THR A 80 2.84 27.94 9.67
CA THR A 80 1.58 27.28 9.36
C THR A 80 1.54 26.78 7.91
N VAL A 81 1.85 27.66 6.94
CA VAL A 81 1.89 27.31 5.52
C VAL A 81 2.92 26.20 5.26
N PHE A 82 4.10 26.30 5.88
CA PHE A 82 5.14 25.27 5.75
C PHE A 82 4.67 23.91 6.28
N LEU A 83 4.05 23.85 7.47
CA LEU A 83 3.52 22.62 8.05
C LEU A 83 2.41 22.01 7.20
N PHE A 84 1.52 22.82 6.64
CA PHE A 84 0.49 22.33 5.72
C PHE A 84 1.10 21.74 4.45
N LEU A 85 2.10 22.40 3.84
CA LEU A 85 2.78 21.88 2.66
C LEU A 85 3.54 20.58 2.95
N LEU A 86 4.24 20.51 4.08
CA LEU A 86 4.95 19.30 4.51
C LEU A 86 3.96 18.14 4.74
N GLY A 87 2.84 18.43 5.43
CA GLY A 87 1.77 17.48 5.65
C GLY A 87 1.16 16.97 4.34
N LEU A 88 0.97 17.86 3.36
CA LEU A 88 0.47 17.50 2.03
C LEU A 88 1.41 16.58 1.26
N ILE A 89 2.70 16.92 1.20
CA ILE A 89 3.71 16.10 0.53
C ILE A 89 3.75 14.72 1.20
N SER A 90 3.74 14.68 2.54
CA SER A 90 3.73 13.44 3.32
C SER A 90 2.49 12.58 3.02
N ALA A 91 1.29 13.17 2.97
CA ALA A 91 0.05 12.47 2.61
C ALA A 91 0.11 11.90 1.18
N THR A 92 0.64 12.68 0.24
CA THR A 92 0.78 12.27 -1.16
C THR A 92 1.72 11.08 -1.28
N VAL A 93 2.89 11.13 -0.62
CA VAL A 93 3.84 10.01 -0.56
C VAL A 93 3.20 8.78 0.09
N ALA A 94 2.49 8.94 1.20
CA ALA A 94 1.75 7.85 1.85
C ALA A 94 0.75 7.21 0.88
N GLN A 95 -0.01 8.01 0.13
CA GLN A 95 -1.01 7.50 -0.82
C GLN A 95 -0.38 6.70 -1.97
N PHE A 96 0.75 7.18 -2.52
CA PHE A 96 1.49 6.43 -3.53
C PHE A 96 2.05 5.13 -2.97
N LEU A 97 2.63 5.14 -1.77
CA LEU A 97 3.18 3.94 -1.15
C LEU A 97 2.10 2.90 -0.83
N ALA A 98 0.93 3.31 -0.34
CA ALA A 98 -0.21 2.39 -0.14
C ALA A 98 -0.69 1.81 -1.47
N TYR A 99 -0.80 2.61 -2.53
CA TYR A 99 -1.16 2.11 -3.85
C TYR A 99 -0.15 1.06 -4.34
N PHE A 100 1.15 1.33 -4.22
CA PHE A 100 2.19 0.36 -4.59
C PHE A 100 2.15 -0.91 -3.74
N ALA A 101 1.88 -0.79 -2.44
CA ALA A 101 1.73 -1.94 -1.55
C ALA A 101 0.54 -2.82 -1.98
N MET A 102 -0.63 -2.22 -2.26
CA MET A 102 -1.80 -2.96 -2.76
C MET A 102 -1.54 -3.58 -4.13
N SER A 103 -0.91 -2.85 -5.06
CA SER A 103 -0.54 -3.39 -6.37
C SER A 103 0.47 -4.54 -6.25
N SER A 104 1.40 -4.47 -5.29
CA SER A 104 2.33 -5.55 -4.96
C SER A 104 1.59 -6.76 -4.37
N GLY A 105 0.58 -6.53 -3.53
CA GLY A 105 -0.34 -7.57 -3.04
C GLY A 105 -1.02 -8.33 -4.17
N ALA A 106 -1.58 -7.64 -5.16
CA ALA A 106 -2.16 -8.28 -6.34
C ALA A 106 -1.12 -9.13 -7.11
N TYR A 107 0.11 -8.65 -7.19
CA TYR A 107 1.22 -9.38 -7.83
C TYR A 107 1.61 -10.65 -7.04
N ILE A 108 1.61 -10.59 -5.71
CA ILE A 108 1.82 -11.76 -4.83
C ILE A 108 0.78 -12.84 -5.12
N HIS A 109 -0.50 -12.48 -5.15
CA HIS A 109 -1.58 -13.44 -5.43
C HIS A 109 -1.54 -14.00 -6.87
N LEU A 110 -1.07 -13.21 -7.85
CA LEU A 110 -0.84 -13.70 -9.20
C LEU A 110 0.21 -14.83 -9.20
N HIS A 111 1.32 -14.64 -8.52
CA HIS A 111 2.38 -15.67 -8.44
C HIS A 111 2.02 -16.83 -7.54
N GLY A 112 1.24 -16.61 -6.48
CA GLY A 112 0.62 -17.69 -5.70
C GLY A 112 -0.30 -18.54 -6.57
N GLY A 113 -1.16 -17.93 -7.40
CA GLY A 113 -1.99 -18.65 -8.36
C GLY A 113 -1.18 -19.43 -9.40
N ARG A 114 -0.07 -18.88 -9.88
CA ARG A 114 0.86 -19.58 -10.79
C ARG A 114 1.58 -20.74 -10.11
N TYR A 115 2.01 -20.55 -8.85
CA TYR A 115 2.58 -21.60 -8.02
C TYR A 115 1.63 -22.81 -7.93
N TRP A 116 0.36 -22.59 -7.55
CA TRP A 116 -0.61 -23.68 -7.44
C TRP A 116 -0.89 -24.38 -8.78
N LYS A 117 -0.90 -23.64 -9.90
CA LYS A 117 -0.98 -24.24 -11.25
C LYS A 117 0.23 -25.12 -11.54
N THR A 118 1.43 -24.65 -11.22
CA THR A 118 2.67 -25.42 -11.38
C THR A 118 2.69 -26.67 -10.49
N ILE A 119 2.20 -26.61 -9.25
CA ILE A 119 2.05 -27.79 -8.39
C ILE A 119 1.11 -28.83 -9.02
N LYS A 120 -0.02 -28.39 -9.58
CA LYS A 120 -0.96 -29.25 -10.28
C LYS A 120 -0.35 -29.91 -11.53
N GLU A 121 0.47 -29.17 -12.28
CA GLU A 121 1.20 -29.71 -13.44
C GLU A 121 2.30 -30.68 -13.00
N LEU A 122 3.04 -30.37 -11.94
CA LEU A 122 4.09 -31.21 -11.37
C LEU A 122 3.53 -32.58 -10.95
N LYS A 123 2.33 -32.62 -10.35
CA LYS A 123 1.62 -33.86 -10.00
C LYS A 123 1.33 -34.75 -11.21
N ARG A 124 1.20 -34.16 -12.40
CA ARG A 124 0.87 -34.87 -13.66
C ARG A 124 2.11 -35.25 -14.47
N SER A 125 3.15 -34.42 -14.48
CA SER A 125 4.29 -34.57 -15.40
C SER A 125 5.66 -34.72 -14.72
N ASN A 126 5.73 -34.75 -13.37
CA ASN A 126 6.96 -34.88 -12.57
C ASN A 126 8.11 -33.94 -12.99
N SER A 127 7.75 -32.83 -13.63
CA SER A 127 8.64 -31.80 -14.14
C SER A 127 8.08 -30.45 -13.69
N GLN A 128 8.96 -29.46 -13.48
CA GLN A 128 8.68 -28.08 -13.00
C GLN A 128 8.87 -27.78 -11.50
N ALA A 129 9.49 -28.66 -10.72
CA ALA A 129 9.79 -28.40 -9.30
C ALA A 129 10.59 -27.10 -9.05
N ALA A 130 11.61 -26.84 -9.88
CA ALA A 130 12.40 -25.61 -9.81
C ALA A 130 11.54 -24.35 -10.09
N THR A 131 10.56 -24.45 -10.99
CA THR A 131 9.64 -23.35 -11.31
C THR A 131 8.72 -23.03 -10.13
N ALA A 132 8.21 -24.05 -9.44
CA ALA A 132 7.40 -23.88 -8.23
C ALA A 132 8.20 -23.16 -7.13
N GLN A 133 9.44 -23.60 -6.90
CA GLN A 133 10.33 -22.98 -5.92
C GLN A 133 10.62 -21.51 -6.26
N ASN A 134 10.85 -21.19 -7.53
CA ASN A 134 11.06 -19.81 -7.99
C ASN A 134 9.84 -18.92 -7.70
N TYR A 135 8.62 -19.39 -7.97
CA TYR A 135 7.40 -18.61 -7.68
C TYR A 135 7.22 -18.36 -6.18
N LYS A 136 7.51 -19.37 -5.34
CA LYS A 136 7.41 -19.25 -3.89
C LYS A 136 8.45 -18.27 -3.32
N GLN A 137 9.69 -18.33 -3.81
CA GLN A 137 10.73 -17.37 -3.40
C GLN A 137 10.40 -15.94 -3.84
N LEU A 138 9.85 -15.78 -5.04
CA LEU A 138 9.42 -14.48 -5.55
C LEU A 138 8.27 -13.90 -4.70
N GLN A 139 7.32 -14.75 -4.32
CA GLN A 139 6.24 -14.39 -3.40
C GLN A 139 6.78 -13.91 -2.05
N PHE A 140 7.65 -14.68 -1.40
CA PHE A 140 8.23 -14.32 -0.10
C PHE A 140 8.99 -12.99 -0.15
N ASN A 141 9.82 -12.79 -1.18
CA ASN A 141 10.55 -11.53 -1.36
C ASN A 141 9.61 -10.32 -1.52
N ARG A 142 8.49 -10.51 -2.22
CA ARG A 142 7.48 -9.46 -2.43
C ARG A 142 6.65 -9.19 -1.19
N GLU A 143 6.31 -10.21 -0.40
CA GLU A 143 5.61 -10.06 0.88
C GLU A 143 6.43 -9.18 1.83
N ARG A 144 7.73 -9.46 1.97
CA ARG A 144 8.64 -8.64 2.78
C ARG A 144 8.70 -7.19 2.30
N MET A 145 8.76 -6.96 0.99
CA MET A 145 8.77 -5.60 0.45
C MET A 145 7.47 -4.85 0.67
N THR A 146 6.34 -5.56 0.56
CA THR A 146 5.01 -5.01 0.79
C THR A 146 4.85 -4.59 2.26
N ALA A 147 5.29 -5.42 3.21
CA ALA A 147 5.27 -5.08 4.63
C ALA A 147 6.08 -3.81 4.96
N ILE A 148 7.26 -3.64 4.34
CA ILE A 148 8.07 -2.43 4.51
C ILE A 148 7.34 -1.20 3.94
N GLN A 149 6.72 -1.34 2.76
CA GLN A 149 5.93 -0.27 2.16
C GLN A 149 4.73 0.13 3.02
N GLU A 150 4.03 -0.83 3.62
CA GLU A 150 2.90 -0.57 4.53
C GLU A 150 3.31 0.21 5.77
N VAL A 151 4.39 -0.22 6.45
CA VAL A 151 4.91 0.47 7.64
C VAL A 151 5.37 1.89 7.28
N THR A 152 6.06 2.03 6.14
CA THR A 152 6.50 3.34 5.66
C THR A 152 5.30 4.24 5.36
N THR A 153 4.27 3.70 4.69
CA THR A 153 3.02 4.42 4.40
C THR A 153 2.37 4.94 5.67
N LEU A 154 2.21 4.08 6.69
CA LEU A 154 1.59 4.45 7.96
C LEU A 154 2.38 5.57 8.66
N SER A 155 3.71 5.51 8.57
CA SER A 155 4.59 6.53 9.15
C SER A 155 4.40 7.89 8.47
N PHE A 156 4.39 7.94 7.13
CA PHE A 156 4.12 9.18 6.39
C PHE A 156 2.69 9.71 6.60
N ALA A 157 1.70 8.82 6.73
CA ALA A 157 0.34 9.23 7.06
C ALA A 157 0.26 9.86 8.47
N ALA A 158 0.94 9.27 9.46
CA ALA A 158 0.99 9.81 10.82
C ALA A 158 1.71 11.18 10.86
N ILE A 159 2.85 11.31 10.17
CA ILE A 159 3.57 12.60 10.05
C ILE A 159 2.66 13.64 9.41
N SER A 160 1.95 13.29 8.33
CA SER A 160 1.01 14.19 7.67
C SER A 160 -0.08 14.70 8.62
N LEU A 161 -0.69 13.79 9.38
CA LEU A 161 -1.72 14.12 10.35
C LEU A 161 -1.19 15.06 11.45
N ILE A 162 -0.01 14.77 11.99
CA ILE A 162 0.62 15.61 13.02
C ILE A 162 0.91 17.01 12.47
N CYS A 163 1.48 17.11 11.27
CA CYS A 163 1.72 18.40 10.60
C CYS A 163 0.42 19.17 10.38
N PHE A 164 -0.67 18.49 10.01
CA PHE A 164 -1.97 19.12 9.81
C PHE A 164 -2.56 19.65 11.13
N ILE A 165 -2.50 18.88 12.22
CA ILE A 165 -3.01 19.30 13.53
C ILE A 165 -2.23 20.50 14.05
N ILE A 166 -0.89 20.42 14.03
CA ILE A 166 -0.03 21.51 14.51
C ILE A 166 -0.21 22.75 13.63
N GLY A 167 -0.18 22.59 12.30
CA GLY A 167 -0.40 23.68 11.35
C GLY A 167 -1.75 24.35 11.50
N GLY A 168 -2.82 23.56 11.74
CA GLY A 168 -4.15 24.11 12.04
C GLY A 168 -4.17 24.94 13.31
N PHE A 169 -3.56 24.43 14.39
CA PHE A 169 -3.47 25.14 15.67
C PHE A 169 -2.66 26.44 15.56
N THR A 170 -1.47 26.39 14.96
CA THR A 170 -0.63 27.59 14.74
C THR A 170 -1.31 28.58 13.81
N GLY A 171 -2.07 28.08 12.82
CA GLY A 171 -2.85 28.92 11.93
C GLY A 171 -3.87 29.74 12.70
N VAL A 172 -4.69 29.12 13.54
CA VAL A 172 -5.67 29.84 14.38
C VAL A 172 -4.98 30.82 15.32
N ALA A 173 -3.90 30.41 15.99
CA ALA A 173 -3.14 31.28 16.89
C ALA A 173 -2.60 32.54 16.19
N SER A 174 -2.15 32.41 14.93
CA SER A 174 -1.60 33.53 14.17
C SER A 174 -2.61 34.63 13.82
N PHE A 175 -3.91 34.29 13.81
CA PHE A 175 -5.01 35.23 13.56
C PHE A 175 -5.69 35.73 14.85
N TYR A 176 -5.54 35.00 15.96
CA TYR A 176 -6.10 35.33 17.27
C TYR A 176 -5.04 35.20 18.38
N PRO A 177 -3.99 36.05 18.38
CA PRO A 177 -3.00 36.05 19.44
C PRO A 177 -3.66 36.51 20.76
N SER A 178 -3.39 35.77 21.84
CA SER A 178 -3.85 36.06 23.21
C SER A 178 -3.23 37.33 23.78
#